data_AF-A0A7J9SYE3-F1
#
_entry.id   AF-A0A7J9SYE3-F1
#
_cell.length_a   1.000
_cell.length_b   1.000
_cell.length_c   1.000
_cell.angle_alpha   90.00
_cell.angle_beta   90.00
_cell.angle_gamma   90.00
#
_symmetry.space_group_name_H-M   'P 1'
#
loop_
_entity.id
_entity.type
_entity.pdbx_description
1 polymer ?
#
loop_
_entity_poly.entity_id
_entity_poly.type
_entity_poly.pdbx_seq_one_letter_code
_entity_poly.pdbx_strand_id
1 'polypeptide(L)' 'MYRTRFLLDTDIIINYLKGRENARDFLMRIIDESALGFFSVITEAELLSGSRNADDECAIY' A
#
# COMPACT_ATOMS: atom_id res chain seq x y z
N MET A 1 5.87 -9.85 24.18
CA MET A 1 4.78 -8.87 23.93
C MET A 1 4.21 -9.17 22.56
N TYR A 2 2.92 -9.49 22.43
CA TYR A 2 2.32 -9.80 21.14
C TYR A 2 1.94 -8.48 20.44
N ARG A 3 2.56 -8.19 19.29
CA ARG A 3 2.15 -7.08 18.41
C ARG A 3 0.95 -7.50 17.58
N THR A 4 -0.06 -6.64 17.49
CA THR A 4 -1.20 -6.84 16.59
C THR A 4 -0.70 -6.96 15.15
N ARG A 5 -1.23 -7.93 14.40
CA ARG A 5 -0.84 -8.21 13.02
C ARG A 5 -1.97 -7.82 12.08
N PHE A 6 -1.63 -7.10 11.02
CA PHE A 6 -2.57 -6.67 9.99
C PHE A 6 -2.12 -7.20 8.63
N LEU A 7 -3.08 -7.68 7.84
CA LEU A 7 -2.92 -7.87 6.40
C LEU A 7 -3.50 -6.63 5.72
N LEU A 8 -2.67 -5.93 4.96
CA LEU A 8 -3.00 -4.68 4.30
C LEU A 8 -3.58 -4.97 2.93
N ASP A 9 -4.72 -4.36 2.67
CA ASP A 9 -5.34 -4.31 1.35
C ASP A 9 -4.79 -3.14 0.53
N THR A 10 -4.93 -3.18 -0.79
CA THR A 10 -4.36 -2.16 -1.69
C THR A 10 -4.99 -0.80 -1.46
N ASP A 11 -6.28 -0.75 -1.15
CA ASP A 11 -7.02 0.50 -0.94
C ASP A 11 -6.47 1.34 0.22
N ILE A 12 -5.96 0.73 1.29
CA ILE A 12 -5.40 1.52 2.41
C ILE A 12 -4.13 2.23 1.99
N ILE A 13 -3.32 1.59 1.14
CA ILE A 13 -2.09 2.14 0.60
C ILE A 13 -2.41 3.25 -0.42
N ILE A 14 -3.37 3.02 -1.32
CA ILE A 14 -3.83 4.04 -2.27
C ILE A 14 -4.40 5.26 -1.53
N ASN A 15 -5.21 5.05 -0.50
CA ASN A 15 -5.78 6.14 0.28
C ASN A 15 -4.70 6.94 1.03
N TYR A 16 -3.65 6.27 1.52
CA TYR A 16 -2.47 6.93 2.07
C TYR A 16 -1.75 7.80 1.03
N LEU A 17 -1.49 7.26 -0.17
CA LEU A 17 -0.86 8.01 -1.26
C LEU A 17 -1.70 9.21 -1.71
N LYS A 18 -3.03 9.14 -1.60
CA LYS A 18 -3.97 10.24 -1.83
C LYS A 18 -4.04 11.26 -0.67
N GLY A 19 -3.30 11.06 0.42
CA GLY A 19 -3.28 11.97 1.57
C GLY A 19 -4.49 11.87 2.51
N ARG A 20 -5.21 10.75 2.53
CA ARG A 20 -6.33 10.55 3.47
C ARG A 20 -5.82 10.35 4.90
N GLU A 21 -6.23 11.22 5.83
CA GLU A 21 -5.76 11.24 7.22
C GLU A 21 -5.94 9.90 7.93
N ASN A 22 -7.13 9.28 7.85
CA ASN A 22 -7.38 7.98 8.49
C ASN A 22 -6.42 6.87 8.02
N ALA A 23 -6.06 6.87 6.73
CA ALA A 23 -5.13 5.89 6.17
C ALA A 23 -3.69 6.18 6.60
N ARG A 24 -3.32 7.47 6.66
CA ARG A 24 -2.02 7.93 7.19
C ARG A 24 -1.85 7.53 8.64
N ASP A 25 -2.78 7.87 9.51
CA ASP A 25 -2.70 7.56 10.94
C ASP A 25 -2.62 6.04 11.19
N PHE A 26 -3.36 5.26 10.40
CA PHE A 26 -3.29 3.81 10.47
C PHE A 26 -1.92 3.26 10.03
N LEU A 27 -1.38 3.69 8.88
CA LEU A 27 -0.10 3.19 8.39
C LEU A 27 1.09 3.68 9.22
N MET A 28 1.03 4.89 9.80
CA MET A 28 2.07 5.38 10.71
C MET A 28 2.24 4.45 11.92
N ARG A 29 1.16 3.84 12.43
CA ARG A 29 1.27 2.83 13.50
C ARG A 29 2.10 1.61 13.10
N ILE A 30 2.12 1.25 11.82
CA ILE A 30 2.92 0.15 11.28
C ILE A 30 4.37 0.60 11.06
N ILE A 31 4.56 1.82 10.54
CA ILE A 31 5.88 2.44 10.31
C ILE A 31 6.64 2.64 11.63
N ASP A 32 5.95 3.12 12.67
CA ASP A 32 6.49 3.33 14.02
C ASP A 32 6.62 2.00 14.82
N GLU A 33 6.46 0.86 14.13
CA GLU A 33 6.56 -0.50 14.68
C GLU A 33 5.59 -0.82 15.85
N SER A 34 4.58 0.01 16.09
CA SER A 34 3.55 -0.25 17.11
C SER A 34 2.63 -1.41 16.72
N ALA A 35 2.55 -1.74 15.43
CA ALA A 35 1.87 -2.88 14.86
C ALA A 35 2.72 -3.54 13.75
N LEU A 36 2.43 -4.79 13.41
CA LEU A 36 3.10 -5.50 12.33
C LEU A 36 2.18 -5.58 11.10
N GLY A 37 2.63 -5.05 9.97
CA GLY A 37 1.91 -5.09 8.70
C GLY A 37 2.50 -6.10 7.73
N PHE A 38 1.61 -6.76 6.98
CA PHE A 38 1.93 -7.60 5.83
C PHE A 38 1.06 -7.16 4.66
N PHE A 39 1.50 -7.38 3.43
CA PHE A 39 0.64 -7.26 2.25
C PHE A 39 0.85 -8.45 1.34
N SER A 40 -0.15 -8.74 0.51
CA SER A 40 -0.07 -9.83 -0.47
C SER A 40 0.81 -9.43 -1.66
N VAL A 41 1.44 -10.39 -2.33
CA VAL A 41 2.05 -10.15 -3.65
C VAL A 41 1.05 -9.62 -4.68
N ILE A 42 -0.25 -9.88 -4.48
CA ILE A 42 -1.33 -9.31 -5.30
C ILE A 42 -1.42 -7.79 -5.10
N THR A 43 -1.32 -7.31 -3.86
CA THR A 43 -1.29 -5.86 -3.55
C THR A 43 -0.10 -5.17 -4.21
N GLU A 44 1.06 -5.82 -4.25
CA GLU A 44 2.24 -5.33 -4.98
C GLU A 44 1.96 -5.22 -6.49
N ALA A 45 1.40 -6.27 -7.09
CA ALA A 45 1.05 -6.28 -8.51
C ALA A 45 0.02 -5.19 -8.88
N GLU A 46 -0.97 -4.95 -8.03
CA GLU A 46 -1.97 -3.90 -8.23
C GLU A 46 -1.35 -2.50 -8.17
N LEU A 47 -0.49 -2.22 -7.17
CA LEU A 47 0.22 -0.94 -7.07
C LEU A 47 1.12 -0.70 -8.28
N LEU A 48 1.85 -1.72 -8.73
CA LEU A 48 2.68 -1.64 -9.93
C LEU A 48 1.83 -1.39 -11.18
N SER A 49 0.69 -2.07 -11.32
CA SER A 49 -0.22 -1.87 -12.46
C SER A 49 -0.77 -0.45 -12.52
N GLY A 50 -1.09 0.16 -11.37
CA GLY A 50 -1.59 1.53 -11.28
C GLY A 50 -0.52 2.63 -11.35
N SER A 51 0.76 2.27 -11.17
CA SER A 51 1.90 3.20 -11.24
C SER A 51 2.52 3.31 -12.63
N ARG A 52 2.14 2.46 -13.58
CA ARG A 52 2.60 2.55 -14.97
C ARG A 52 2.07 3.84 -15.60
N ASN A 53 2.98 4.65 -16.15
CA ASN A 53 2.59 5.85 -16.89
C ASN A 53 2.00 5.42 -18.25
N ALA A 54 1.12 6.24 -18.84
CA ALA A 54 0.59 6.00 -20.19
C ALA A 54 1.71 5.86 -21.26
N ASP A 55 2.90 6.38 -20.97
CA ASP A 55 4.07 6.26 -21.85
C ASP A 55 4.69 4.85 -21.88
N ASP A 56 4.48 4.04 -20.83
CA ASP A 56 4.99 2.66 -20.75
C ASP A 56 4.20 1.69 -21.65
N GLU A 57 2.97 2.04 -22.05
CA GLU A 57 2.15 1.25 -22.99
C GLU A 57 2.65 1.35 -24.44
N CYS A 58 3.44 2.37 -24.77
CA CYS A 58 3.98 2.57 -26.12
C CYS A 58 5.23 1.69 -26.41
N ALA A 59 5.81 1.05 -25.40
CA ALA A 59 7.01 0.21 -25.54
C ALA A 59 6.71 -1.27 -25.88
N ILE A 60 5.42 -1.63 -25.97
CA ILE A 60 4.94 -3.00 -26.23
C ILE A 60 4.17 -3.14 -27.54
N TYR A 61 4.18 -2.12 -28.41
CA TYR A 61 3.62 -2.18 -29.77
C TYR A 61 4.62 -1.70 -30.83
#